data_AF-A0AAE8ZNW3-F1
#
_entry.id   AF-A0AAE8ZNW3-F1
#
_cell.length_a   1.000
_cell.length_b   1.000
_cell.length_c   1.000
_cell.angle_alpha   90.00
_cell.angle_beta   90.00
_cell.angle_gamma   90.00
#
_symmetry.space_group_name_H-M   'P 1'
#
loop_
_entity.id
_entity.type
_entity.pdbx_description
1 polymer ?
#
loop_
_entity_poly.entity_id
_entity_poly.type
_entity_poly.pdbx_seq_one_letter_code
_entity_poly.pdbx_strand_id
1 'polypeptide(L)'
;MKAFNAGDAAGAASVYDPDGYFMPNGRNPVKGRSGIEAYFKEDMTDGVQTAQIITEEVNGGGEWAFERGSYHLDGTKGRESGAYLQIWKKVDGVWLIHNDCFNVIKNAC
;
A
#
# COMPACT_ATOMS: atom_id res chain seq x y z
N MET A 1 5.50 5.60 3.62
CA MET A 1 6.42 4.44 3.49
C MET A 1 7.58 4.38 4.47
N LYS A 2 7.74 5.30 5.44
CA LYS A 2 8.88 5.26 6.39
C LYS A 2 9.01 3.93 7.16
N ALA A 3 7.89 3.41 7.68
CA ALA A 3 7.88 2.15 8.43
C ALA A 3 8.26 0.95 7.54
N PHE A 4 7.66 0.86 6.35
CA PHE A 4 8.01 -0.18 5.37
C PHE A 4 9.51 -0.17 5.03
N ASN A 5 10.06 1.00 4.71
CA ASN A 5 11.48 1.15 4.35
C ASN A 5 12.43 0.94 5.55
N ALA A 6 11.91 0.84 6.77
CA ALA A 6 12.66 0.48 7.97
C ALA A 6 12.51 -1.02 8.33
N GLY A 7 11.84 -1.82 7.49
CA GLY A 7 11.52 -3.22 7.78
C GLY A 7 10.41 -3.42 8.82
N ASP A 8 9.67 -2.36 9.16
CA ASP A 8 8.58 -2.40 10.13
C ASP A 8 7.24 -2.62 9.42
N ALA A 9 6.92 -3.89 9.17
CA ALA A 9 5.66 -4.29 8.53
C ALA A 9 4.42 -3.91 9.36
N ALA A 10 4.51 -3.97 10.70
CA ALA A 10 3.40 -3.62 11.58
C ALA A 10 3.11 -2.12 11.53
N GLY A 11 4.16 -1.29 11.59
CA GLY A 11 4.05 0.15 11.37
C GLY A 11 3.56 0.50 9.97
N ALA A 12 3.96 -0.25 8.95
CA ALA A 12 3.46 -0.08 7.59
C ALA A 12 1.96 -0.40 7.47
N ALA A 13 1.49 -1.47 8.11
CA ALA A 13 0.07 -1.84 8.13
C ALA A 13 -0.79 -0.91 9.02
N SER A 14 -0.18 -0.18 9.96
CA SER A 14 -0.91 0.67 10.92
C SER A 14 -1.70 1.82 10.29
N VAL A 15 -1.33 2.24 9.08
CA VAL A 15 -2.02 3.32 8.33
C VAL A 15 -3.31 2.83 7.64
N TYR A 16 -3.56 1.53 7.63
CA TYR A 16 -4.78 0.96 7.09
C TYR A 16 -5.90 0.96 8.13
N ASP A 17 -7.13 1.03 7.65
CA ASP A 17 -8.34 0.82 8.43
C ASP A 17 -8.35 -0.64 8.95
N PRO A 18 -8.69 -0.90 10.24
CA PRO A 18 -8.88 -2.25 10.74
C PRO A 18 -9.81 -3.13 9.88
N ASP A 19 -10.81 -2.53 9.24
CA ASP A 19 -11.76 -3.20 8.34
C ASP A 19 -11.41 -3.07 6.85
N GLY A 20 -10.24 -2.50 6.54
CA GLY A 20 -9.84 -2.21 5.17
C GLY A 20 -9.49 -3.43 4.34
N TYR A 21 -9.46 -3.25 3.02
CA TYR A 21 -9.07 -4.26 2.04
C TYR A 21 -7.86 -3.81 1.23
N PHE A 22 -6.90 -4.72 1.09
CA PHE A 22 -5.76 -4.56 0.20
C PHE A 22 -5.85 -5.58 -0.93
N MET A 23 -5.74 -5.13 -2.18
CA MET A 23 -5.96 -5.91 -3.39
C MET A 23 -4.67 -5.87 -4.23
N PRO A 24 -3.64 -6.63 -3.82
CA PRO A 24 -2.36 -6.63 -4.50
C PRO A 24 -2.44 -7.29 -5.87
N ASN A 25 -1.57 -6.86 -6.78
CA ASN A 25 -1.47 -7.40 -8.12
C ASN A 25 -1.20 -8.92 -8.10
N GLY A 26 -2.01 -9.69 -8.82
CA GLY A 26 -1.79 -11.12 -9.01
C GLY A 26 -2.08 -12.01 -7.79
N ARG A 27 -2.65 -11.48 -6.70
CA ARG A 27 -3.05 -12.29 -5.53
C ARG A 27 -4.50 -12.02 -5.14
N ASN A 28 -5.06 -12.87 -4.27
CA ASN A 28 -6.38 -12.64 -3.70
C ASN A 28 -6.36 -11.43 -2.75
N PRO A 29 -7.48 -10.69 -2.63
CA PRO A 29 -7.60 -9.60 -1.67
C PRO A 29 -7.35 -10.05 -0.23
N VAL A 30 -6.71 -9.17 0.53
CA VAL A 30 -6.34 -9.35 1.94
C VAL A 30 -7.16 -8.37 2.78
N LYS A 31 -7.76 -8.86 3.87
CA LYS A 31 -8.61 -8.04 4.75
C LYS A 31 -7.90 -7.73 6.07
N GLY A 32 -8.01 -6.47 6.49
CA GLY A 32 -7.62 -5.98 7.80
C GLY A 32 -6.11 -5.93 8.03
N ARG A 33 -5.72 -5.19 9.08
CA ARG A 33 -4.31 -4.89 9.38
C ARG A 33 -3.43 -6.13 9.47
N SER A 34 -3.89 -7.20 10.11
CA SER A 34 -3.09 -8.42 10.29
C SER A 34 -2.78 -9.12 8.96
N GLY A 35 -3.72 -9.15 8.02
CA GLY A 35 -3.47 -9.69 6.70
C GLY A 35 -2.50 -8.81 5.92
N ILE A 36 -2.70 -7.49 5.96
CA ILE A 36 -1.85 -6.53 5.25
C ILE A 36 -0.43 -6.54 5.79
N GLU A 37 -0.26 -6.66 7.10
CA GLU A 37 1.05 -6.85 7.74
C GLU A 37 1.73 -8.13 7.24
N ALA A 38 0.99 -9.24 7.14
CA ALA A 38 1.54 -10.50 6.63
C ALA A 38 2.00 -10.36 5.17
N TYR A 39 1.23 -9.66 4.34
CA TYR A 39 1.63 -9.35 2.97
C TYR A 39 2.92 -8.51 2.94
N PHE A 40 3.03 -7.45 3.73
CA PHE A 40 4.25 -6.63 3.76
C PHE A 40 5.47 -7.41 4.25
N LYS A 41 5.30 -8.33 5.21
CA LYS A 41 6.37 -9.26 5.62
C LYS A 41 6.82 -10.16 4.49
N GLU A 42 5.87 -10.66 3.68
CA GLU A 42 6.17 -11.48 2.52
C GLU A 42 6.96 -10.69 1.47
N ASP A 43 6.50 -9.49 1.08
CA ASP A 43 7.22 -8.63 0.12
C ASP A 43 8.64 -8.29 0.60
N MET A 44 8.81 -7.98 1.89
CA MET A 44 10.14 -7.75 2.47
C MET A 44 11.02 -9.01 2.41
N THR A 45 10.43 -10.19 2.65
CA THR A 45 11.14 -11.48 2.59
C THR A 45 11.53 -11.83 1.14
N ASP A 46 10.68 -11.49 0.18
CA ASP A 46 10.90 -11.69 -1.26
C ASP A 46 11.92 -10.72 -1.86
N GLY A 47 12.39 -9.76 -1.06
CA GLY A 47 13.53 -8.90 -1.37
C GLY A 47 13.16 -7.45 -1.66
N VAL A 48 11.92 -7.02 -1.46
CA VAL A 48 11.54 -5.59 -1.56
C VAL A 48 12.15 -4.85 -0.38
N GLN A 49 12.89 -3.78 -0.65
CA GLN A 49 13.63 -3.00 0.35
C GLN A 49 13.05 -1.62 0.57
N THR A 50 12.61 -0.98 -0.52
CA THR A 50 12.02 0.35 -0.43
C THR A 50 10.74 0.43 -1.26
N ALA A 51 9.81 1.23 -0.76
CA ALA A 51 8.62 1.63 -1.46
C ALA A 51 8.54 3.15 -1.51
N GLN A 52 8.24 3.66 -2.71
CA GLN A 52 7.96 5.05 -2.97
C GLN A 52 6.55 5.15 -3.57
N ILE A 53 5.72 5.98 -2.93
CA ILE A 53 4.38 6.32 -3.40
C ILE A 53 4.44 7.75 -3.95
N ILE A 54 3.94 7.95 -5.17
CA ILE A 54 3.96 9.21 -5.89
C ILE A 54 2.50 9.63 -6.11
N THR A 55 2.00 10.47 -5.21
CA THR A 55 0.64 11.00 -5.26
C THR A 55 0.47 11.96 -6.44
N GLU A 56 -0.50 11.67 -7.31
CA GLU A 56 -0.80 12.50 -8.49
C GLU A 56 -2.14 13.22 -8.37
N GLU A 57 -3.11 12.61 -7.69
CA GLU A 57 -4.42 13.19 -7.45
C GLU A 57 -4.94 12.77 -6.08
N VAL A 58 -5.50 13.73 -5.36
CA VAL A 58 -6.30 13.51 -4.17
C VAL A 58 -7.59 14.31 -4.32
N ASN A 59 -8.73 13.66 -4.14
CA ASN A 59 -10.03 14.29 -4.17
C ASN A 59 -11.01 13.53 -3.26
N GLY A 60 -12.04 14.21 -2.76
CA GLY A 60 -12.91 13.63 -1.76
C GLY A 60 -13.92 14.61 -1.18
N GLY A 61 -14.70 14.11 -0.22
CA GLY A 61 -15.71 14.88 0.49
C GLY A 61 -16.14 14.21 1.79
N GLY A 62 -16.34 15.01 2.83
CA GLY A 62 -16.68 14.51 4.17
C GLY A 62 -15.57 13.63 4.74
N GLU A 63 -15.94 12.42 5.17
CA GLU A 63 -15.02 11.45 5.79
C GLU A 63 -14.38 10.50 4.78
N TRP A 64 -14.47 10.79 3.48
CA TRP A 64 -13.93 9.94 2.41
C TRP A 64 -13.07 10.74 1.44
N ALA A 65 -12.00 10.11 0.96
CA ALA A 65 -11.20 10.61 -0.14
C ALA A 65 -10.74 9.44 -1.02
N PHE A 66 -10.40 9.72 -2.26
CA PHE A 66 -9.61 8.85 -3.10
C PHE A 66 -8.29 9.50 -3.44
N GLU A 67 -7.29 8.67 -3.60
CA GLU A 67 -5.96 9.03 -4.03
C GLU A 67 -5.56 8.10 -5.17
N ARG A 68 -5.00 8.64 -6.24
CA ARG A 68 -4.33 7.82 -7.25
C ARG A 68 -2.94 8.36 -7.54
N GLY A 69 -2.12 7.48 -8.06
CA GLY A 69 -0.79 7.86 -8.52
C GLY A 69 -0.01 6.66 -9.00
N SER A 70 1.32 6.81 -8.94
CA SER A 70 2.28 5.81 -9.34
C SER A 70 3.14 5.37 -8.16
N TYR A 71 3.75 4.19 -8.27
CA TYR A 71 4.66 3.68 -7.24
C TYR A 71 5.94 3.11 -7.85
N HIS A 72 6.98 3.07 -7.02
CA HIS A 72 8.20 2.32 -7.26
C HIS A 72 8.51 1.42 -6.06
N LEU A 73 8.80 0.16 -6.34
CA LEU A 73 9.36 -0.77 -5.37
C LEU A 73 10.77 -1.12 -5.81
N ASP A 74 11.77 -0.86 -4.97
CA ASP A 74 13.15 -1.30 -5.21
C ASP A 74 13.48 -2.46 -4.30
N GLY A 75 14.16 -3.46 -4.86
CA GLY A 75 14.59 -4.63 -4.12
C GLY A 75 15.76 -5.36 -4.76
N THR A 76 16.02 -6.57 -4.26
CA THR A 76 17.12 -7.42 -4.73
C THR A 76 16.97 -7.86 -6.19
N LYS A 77 15.74 -7.83 -6.73
CA LYS A 77 15.39 -8.13 -8.13
C LYS A 77 15.32 -6.85 -9.00
N GLY A 78 15.87 -5.74 -8.53
CA GLY A 78 15.75 -4.45 -9.19
C GLY A 78 14.41 -3.75 -8.92
N ARG A 79 14.02 -2.85 -9.82
CA ARG A 79 12.87 -1.96 -9.65
C ARG A 79 11.62 -2.50 -10.34
N GLU A 80 10.53 -2.60 -9.58
CA GLU A 80 9.17 -2.67 -10.09
C GLU A 80 8.53 -1.27 -10.08
N SER A 81 7.64 -1.00 -11.03
CA SER A 81 6.80 0.21 -11.03
C SER A 81 5.40 -0.08 -11.52
N GLY A 82 4.44 0.67 -10.98
CA GLY A 82 3.04 0.55 -11.35
C GLY A 82 2.20 1.76 -10.98
N ALA A 83 0.89 1.59 -11.06
CA ALA A 83 -0.08 2.59 -10.64
C ALA A 83 -0.97 2.04 -9.51
N TYR A 84 -1.52 2.93 -8.70
CA TYR A 84 -2.37 2.56 -7.57
C TYR A 84 -3.61 3.46 -7.48
N LEU A 85 -4.62 2.92 -6.81
CA LEU A 85 -5.80 3.65 -6.34
C LEU A 85 -6.04 3.29 -4.87
N GLN A 86 -6.13 4.31 -4.04
CA GLN A 86 -6.46 4.19 -2.63
C GLN A 86 -7.75 4.94 -2.33
N ILE A 87 -8.61 4.31 -1.54
CA ILE A 87 -9.76 4.94 -0.90
C ILE A 87 -9.39 5.13 0.56
N TRP A 88 -9.47 6.37 1.01
CA TRP A 88 -9.21 6.78 2.37
C TRP A 88 -10.52 7.03 3.11
N LYS A 89 -10.58 6.61 4.37
CA LYS A 89 -11.68 6.87 5.29
C LYS A 89 -11.14 7.58 6.52
N LYS A 90 -11.83 8.62 6.96
CA LYS A 90 -11.55 9.28 8.23
C LYS A 90 -12.33 8.57 9.34
N VAL A 91 -11.60 8.02 10.31
CA VAL A 91 -12.13 7.28 11.46
C VAL A 91 -11.63 7.98 12.71
N ASP A 92 -12.56 8.47 13.53
CA ASP A 92 -12.27 9.22 14.75
C ASP A 92 -11.26 10.38 14.54
N GLY A 93 -11.40 11.07 13.40
CA GLY A 93 -10.53 12.19 13.05
C GLY A 93 -9.25 11.81 12.31
N VAL A 94 -8.92 10.53 12.19
CA VAL A 94 -7.69 10.01 11.59
C VAL A 94 -7.98 9.42 10.21
N TRP A 95 -7.22 9.86 9.20
CA TRP A 95 -7.29 9.27 7.86
C TRP A 95 -6.56 7.92 7.83
N LEU A 96 -7.28 6.90 7.36
CA LEU A 96 -6.78 5.54 7.20
C LEU A 96 -7.09 5.05 5.78
N ILE A 97 -6.20 4.22 5.23
CA ILE A 97 -6.42 3.56 3.95
C ILE A 97 -7.48 2.48 4.15
N HIS A 98 -8.65 2.66 3.53
CA HIS A 98 -9.78 1.75 3.64
C HIS A 98 -9.80 0.73 2.50
N ASN A 99 -9.50 1.16 1.26
CA ASN A 99 -9.23 0.23 0.15
C ASN A 99 -7.95 0.63 -0.56
N ASP A 100 -7.19 -0.35 -1.01
CA ASP A 100 -5.97 -0.12 -1.76
C ASP A 100 -5.83 -1.21 -2.82
N CYS A 101 -5.69 -0.79 -4.07
CA CYS A 101 -5.37 -1.66 -5.18
C CYS A 101 -4.27 -1.05 -6.03
N PHE A 102 -3.44 -1.92 -6.60
CA PHE A 102 -2.41 -1.50 -7.54
C PHE A 102 -2.27 -2.51 -8.67
N ASN A 103 -1.74 -2.04 -9.80
CA ASN A 103 -1.36 -2.88 -10.92
C ASN A 103 0.12 -2.66 -11.25
N VAL A 104 0.78 -3.72 -11.70
CA VAL A 104 2.18 -3.65 -12.14
C VAL A 104 2.22 -3.22 -13.60
N ILE A 105 2.98 -2.17 -13.90
CA ILE A 105 3.24 -1.70 -15.28
C ILE A 105 4.57 -2.26 -15.78
N LYS A 106 5.58 -2.30 -14.92
CA LYS A 106 6.90 -2.86 -15.22
C LYS A 106 7.36 -3.70 -14.03
N ASN A 107 7.57 -5.00 -14.27
CA ASN A 107 8.11 -5.92 -13.28
C ASN A 107 9.58 -5.62 -12.97
N ALA A 108 10.00 -6.02 -11.77
CA ALA A 108 11.40 -6.23 -11.42
C ALA A 108 12.06 -7.28 -12.36
N CYS A 109 13.37 -7.14 -12.62
CA CYS A 109 14.13 -7.99 -13.56
C CYS A 109 14.98 -9.04 -12.84
#